data_AF-A0A0B4EDD7-F1
#
_entry.id   AF-A0A0B4EDD7-F1
#
_cell.length_a   1.000
_cell.length_b   1.000
_cell.length_c   1.000
_cell.angle_alpha   90.00
_cell.angle_beta   90.00
_cell.angle_gamma   90.00
#
_symmetry.space_group_name_H-M   'P 1'
#
loop_
_entity.id
_entity.type
_entity.pdbx_description
1 polymer ?
#
loop_
_entity_poly.entity_id
_entity_poly.type
_entity_poly.pdbx_seq_one_letter_code
_entity_poly.pdbx_strand_id
1 'polypeptide(L)'
;VRAKMAELKKSFPAGMDYRIAYDPTIFVRGSIEAVVHTLFEALILVVLVVILFLQTWRASIIPLVAVPVSLIGTFAVMHLFGFSLNALSLFGLVLAIGIVVDDA
;
A
#
# COMPACT_ATOMS: atom_id res chain seq x y z
N VAL A 1 -21.56 -4.67 4.72
CA VAL A 1 -22.06 -5.99 5.19
C VAL A 1 -21.84 -6.20 6.70
N ARG A 2 -20.63 -6.06 7.26
CA ARG A 2 -20.38 -6.18 8.73
C ARG A 2 -21.30 -5.34 9.61
N ALA A 3 -21.45 -4.06 9.30
CA ALA A 3 -22.34 -3.16 10.06
C ALA A 3 -23.80 -3.63 10.02
N LYS A 4 -24.27 -4.09 8.85
CA LYS A 4 -25.63 -4.60 8.65
C LYS A 4 -25.86 -5.94 9.38
N MET A 5 -24.86 -6.82 9.40
CA MET A 5 -24.91 -8.08 10.15
C MET A 5 -24.88 -7.87 11.67
N ALA A 6 -24.13 -6.88 12.15
CA ALA A 6 -24.12 -6.49 13.56
C ALA A 6 -25.45 -5.89 14.01
N GLU A 7 -26.11 -5.13 13.12
CA GLU A 7 -27.46 -4.58 13.34
C GLU A 7 -28.52 -5.69 13.41
N LEU A 8 -28.48 -6.65 12.48
CA LEU A 8 -29.40 -7.80 12.43
C LEU A 8 -29.20 -8.81 13.57
N LYS A 9 -27.99 -8.90 14.14
CA LYS A 9 -27.71 -9.74 15.32
C LYS A 9 -28.62 -9.41 16.50
N LYS A 10 -29.04 -8.15 16.63
CA LYS A 10 -29.90 -7.70 17.74
C LYS A 10 -31.30 -8.32 17.69
N SER A 11 -31.73 -8.76 16.51
CA SER A 11 -33.01 -9.42 16.26
C SER A 11 -32.90 -10.95 16.20
N PHE A 12 -31.73 -11.52 16.50
CA PHE A 12 -31.55 -12.97 16.43
C PHE A 12 -32.14 -13.69 17.65
N PRO A 13 -32.77 -14.88 17.46
CA PRO A 13 -33.22 -15.72 18.56
C PRO A 13 -32.06 -16.11 19.49
N ALA A 14 -32.36 -16.31 20.78
CA ALA A 14 -31.37 -16.74 21.76
C ALA A 14 -30.69 -18.05 21.31
N GLY A 15 -29.36 -18.01 21.15
CA GLY A 15 -28.54 -19.15 20.72
C GLY A 15 -28.06 -19.11 19.26
N MET A 16 -28.53 -18.16 18.45
CA MET A 16 -28.06 -17.98 17.07
C MET A 16 -26.87 -16.99 17.03
N ASP A 17 -25.69 -17.48 16.68
CA ASP A 17 -24.48 -16.68 16.50
C ASP A 17 -24.01 -16.73 15.03
N TYR A 18 -23.42 -15.65 14.52
CA TYR A 18 -22.87 -15.62 13.17
C TYR A 18 -21.35 -15.52 13.22
N ARG A 19 -20.68 -16.27 12.36
CA ARG A 19 -19.23 -16.13 12.11
C ARG A 19 -19.03 -15.83 10.64
N ILE A 20 -18.28 -14.77 10.35
CA ILE A 20 -17.86 -14.46 8.99
C ILE A 20 -16.67 -15.39 8.71
N ALA A 21 -16.93 -16.51 8.04
CA ALA A 21 -15.93 -17.55 7.78
C ALA A 21 -14.92 -17.17 6.68
N TYR A 22 -15.32 -16.30 5.75
CA TYR A 22 -14.48 -15.83 4.65
C TYR A 22 -14.76 -14.35 4.41
N ASP A 23 -13.75 -13.52 4.59
CA ASP A 23 -13.83 -12.07 4.38
C ASP A 23 -12.60 -11.60 3.59
N PRO A 24 -12.70 -11.51 2.25
CA PRO A 24 -11.57 -11.12 1.41
C PRO A 24 -11.10 -9.69 1.71
N THR A 25 -11.92 -8.85 2.36
CA THR A 25 -11.49 -7.51 2.77
C THR A 25 -10.45 -7.52 3.88
N ILE A 26 -10.38 -8.58 4.70
CA ILE A 26 -9.30 -8.74 5.70
C ILE A 26 -7.97 -8.91 4.98
N PHE A 27 -7.93 -9.71 3.91
CA PHE A 27 -6.74 -9.95 3.13
C PHE A 27 -6.27 -8.68 2.41
N VAL A 28 -7.20 -7.97 1.74
CA VAL A 28 -6.88 -6.70 1.07
C VAL A 28 -6.36 -5.66 2.05
N ARG A 29 -6.98 -5.52 3.21
CA ARG A 29 -6.57 -4.54 4.22
C ARG A 29 -5.21 -4.90 4.83
N GLY A 30 -4.95 -6.18 5.08
CA GLY A 30 -3.64 -6.67 5.49
C GLY A 30 -2.56 -6.46 4.41
N SER A 31 -2.88 -6.65 3.13
CA SER A 31 -1.96 -6.36 2.03
C SER A 31 -1.66 -4.87 1.90
N ILE A 32 -2.65 -3.99 2.09
CA ILE A 32 -2.42 -2.53 2.11
C ILE A 32 -1.49 -2.15 3.26
N GLU A 33 -1.75 -2.65 4.47
CA GLU A 33 -0.92 -2.37 5.64
C GLU A 33 0.52 -2.86 5.46
N ALA A 34 0.70 -4.06 4.90
CA ALA A 34 2.02 -4.60 4.56
C ALA A 34 2.74 -3.73 3.51
N VAL A 35 2.06 -3.32 2.43
CA VAL A 35 2.64 -2.45 1.39
C VAL A 35 3.06 -1.10 1.98
N VAL A 36 2.22 -0.50 2.83
CA VAL A 36 2.55 0.76 3.52
C VAL A 36 3.78 0.57 4.42
N HIS A 37 3.88 -0.53 5.15
CA HIS A 37 5.02 -0.80 6.01
C HIS A 37 6.31 -0.96 5.19
N THR A 38 6.28 -1.78 4.14
CA THR A 38 7.42 -1.99 3.25
C THR A 38 7.84 -0.71 2.54
N LEU A 39 6.90 0.16 2.15
CA LEU A 39 7.22 1.47 1.58
C LEU A 39 7.95 2.36 2.57
N PHE A 40 7.56 2.33 3.84
CA PHE A 40 8.23 3.11 4.88
C PHE A 40 9.66 2.60 5.12
N GLU A 41 9.86 1.28 5.16
CA GLU A 41 11.18 0.66 5.26
C GLU A 41 12.06 1.00 4.06
N ALA A 42 11.53 0.88 2.83
CA ALA A 42 12.23 1.21 1.61
C ALA A 42 12.63 2.69 1.57
N LEU A 43 11.74 3.60 1.98
CA LEU A 43 12.01 5.03 2.05
C LEU A 43 13.17 5.34 3.00
N ILE A 44 13.17 4.74 4.19
CA ILE A 44 14.25 4.90 5.16
C ILE A 44 15.57 4.40 4.56
N LEU A 45 15.58 3.22 3.94
CA LEU A 45 16.78 2.65 3.33
C LEU A 45 17.33 3.54 2.21
N VAL A 46 16.46 4.05 1.33
CA VAL A 46 16.86 4.98 0.25
C VAL A 46 17.48 6.24 0.83
N VAL A 47 16.85 6.87 1.83
CA VAL A 47 17.40 8.06 2.48
C VAL A 47 18.78 7.78 3.08
N LEU A 48 18.95 6.63 3.73
CA LEU A 48 20.20 6.23 4.36
C LEU A 48 21.32 6.08 3.32
N VAL A 49 21.04 5.38 2.22
CA VAL A 49 22.00 5.20 1.10
C VAL A 49 22.32 6.54 0.44
N VAL A 50 21.31 7.36 0.15
CA VAL A 50 21.51 8.65 -0.53
C VAL A 50 22.30 9.63 0.34
N ILE A 51 22.02 9.71 1.65
CA ILE A 51 22.81 10.54 2.57
C ILE A 51 24.26 10.06 2.65
N LEU A 52 24.48 8.74 2.66
CA LEU A 52 25.81 8.15 2.72
C LEU A 52 26.64 8.48 1.46
N PHE A 53 26.01 8.49 0.28
CA PHE A 53 26.68 8.78 -0.99
C PHE A 53 26.81 10.28 -1.29
N LEU A 54 25.74 11.05 -1.10
CA LEU A 54 25.68 12.45 -1.56
C LEU A 54 26.12 13.46 -0.49
N GLN A 55 26.23 13.06 0.79
CA GLN A 55 26.63 13.87 1.95
C GLN A 55 25.91 15.24 2.09
N THR A 56 24.85 15.48 1.31
CA THR A 56 24.15 16.76 1.20
C THR A 56 22.65 16.56 1.30
N TRP A 57 22.04 17.18 2.31
CA TRP A 57 20.61 17.08 2.61
C TRP A 57 19.67 17.55 1.49
N ARG A 58 20.18 18.39 0.57
CA ARG A 58 19.39 18.87 -0.56
C ARG A 58 19.15 17.78 -1.60
N ALA A 59 20.13 16.90 -1.81
CA ALA A 59 20.04 15.87 -2.81
C ALA A 59 19.21 14.66 -2.32
N SER A 60 19.13 14.43 -1.01
CA SER A 60 18.33 13.33 -0.44
C SER A 60 16.82 13.58 -0.42
N ILE A 61 16.37 14.83 -0.51
CA ILE A 61 14.95 15.19 -0.53
C ILE A 61 14.27 14.79 -1.84
N ILE A 62 15.01 14.81 -2.96
CA ILE A 62 14.47 14.56 -4.29
C ILE A 62 13.90 13.12 -4.39
N PRO A 63 14.68 12.05 -4.14
CA PRO A 63 14.16 10.68 -4.17
C PRO A 63 13.14 10.40 -3.05
N LEU A 64 13.26 11.06 -1.90
CA LEU A 64 12.29 10.92 -0.78
C LEU A 64 10.86 11.31 -1.19
N VAL A 65 10.71 12.34 -2.01
CA VAL A 65 9.39 12.81 -2.48
C VAL A 65 8.97 12.10 -3.77
N ALA A 66 9.91 11.78 -4.66
CA ALA A 66 9.62 11.14 -5.94
C ALA A 66 8.95 9.76 -5.78
N VAL A 67 9.40 8.95 -4.83
CA VAL A 67 8.85 7.61 -4.57
C VAL A 67 7.37 7.64 -4.16
N PRO A 68 6.95 8.34 -3.08
CA PRO A 68 5.53 8.38 -2.70
C PRO A 68 4.65 9.05 -3.76
N VAL A 69 5.14 10.10 -4.44
CA VAL A 69 4.37 10.78 -5.49
C VAL A 69 4.13 9.85 -6.69
N SER A 70 5.15 9.10 -7.14
CA SER A 70 5.01 8.17 -8.26
C SER A 70 4.05 7.02 -7.96
N LEU A 71 4.03 6.52 -6.72
CA LEU A 71 3.12 5.47 -6.26
C LEU A 71 1.67 5.95 -6.20
N ILE A 72 1.44 7.12 -5.60
CA ILE A 72 0.10 7.73 -5.54
C ILE A 72 -0.41 7.99 -6.96
N GLY A 73 0.45 8.53 -7.84
CA GLY A 73 0.12 8.74 -9.24
C GLY A 73 -0.23 7.43 -9.96
N THR A 74 0.56 6.38 -9.75
CA THR A 74 0.31 5.06 -10.34
C THR A 74 -1.03 4.49 -9.87
N PHE A 75 -1.34 4.55 -8.57
CA PHE A 75 -2.63 4.07 -8.05
C PHE A 75 -3.82 4.90 -8.55
N ALA A 76 -3.67 6.22 -8.67
CA ALA A 76 -4.69 7.10 -9.23
C ALA A 76 -5.00 6.73 -10.69
N VAL A 77 -3.96 6.55 -11.51
CA VAL A 77 -4.09 6.14 -12.91
C VAL A 77 -4.69 4.73 -13.00
N MET A 78 -4.19 3.76 -12.22
CA MET A 78 -4.75 2.42 -12.17
C MET A 78 -6.24 2.41 -11.81
N HIS A 79 -6.65 3.21 -10.84
CA HIS A 79 -8.05 3.34 -10.47
C HIS A 79 -8.90 3.93 -11.60
N LEU A 80 -8.37 4.94 -12.30
CA LEU A 80 -9.05 5.61 -13.40
C LEU A 80 -9.25 4.70 -14.62
N PHE A 81 -8.30 3.80 -14.89
CA PHE A 81 -8.38 2.78 -15.94
C PHE A 81 -9.07 1.48 -15.48
N GLY A 82 -9.50 1.39 -14.22
CA GLY A 82 -10.17 0.20 -13.67
C GLY A 82 -9.24 -1.00 -13.46
N PHE A 83 -7.92 -0.79 -13.38
CA PHE A 83 -6.95 -1.84 -13.07
C PHE A 83 -7.02 -2.24 -11.59
N SER A 84 -6.98 -3.55 -11.34
CA SER A 84 -6.91 -4.12 -10.00
C SER A 84 -5.47 -4.35 -9.56
N LEU A 85 -5.21 -4.20 -8.27
CA LEU A 85 -3.97 -4.69 -7.65
C LEU A 85 -3.90 -6.24 -7.71
N ASN A 86 -2.85 -6.75 -8.35
CA ASN A 86 -2.51 -8.15 -8.45
C ASN A 86 -0.98 -8.37 -8.40
N ALA A 87 -0.54 -9.62 -8.40
CA ALA A 87 0.89 -9.97 -8.31
C ALA A 87 1.75 -9.32 -9.42
N LEU A 88 1.25 -9.23 -10.66
CA LEU A 88 1.97 -8.59 -11.77
C LEU A 88 2.12 -7.08 -11.54
N SER A 89 1.05 -6.41 -11.11
CA SER A 89 1.10 -4.98 -10.81
C SER A 89 2.02 -4.67 -9.63
N LEU A 90 2.06 -5.53 -8.60
CA LEU A 90 2.98 -5.38 -7.47
C LEU A 90 4.44 -5.55 -7.91
N PHE A 91 4.71 -6.52 -8.78
CA PHE A 91 6.06 -6.72 -9.34
C PHE A 91 6.50 -5.52 -10.20
N GLY A 92 5.60 -4.98 -11.02
CA GLY A 92 5.84 -3.75 -11.79
C GLY A 92 6.10 -2.54 -10.89
N LEU A 93 5.36 -2.40 -9.79
CA LEU A 93 5.56 -1.33 -8.81
C LEU A 93 6.97 -1.39 -8.20
N VAL A 94 7.45 -2.58 -7.84
CA VAL A 94 8.80 -2.77 -7.27
C VAL A 94 9.89 -2.40 -8.27
N LEU A 95 9.76 -2.81 -9.55
CA LEU A 95 10.69 -2.41 -10.61
C LEU A 95 10.68 -0.90 -10.86
N ALA A 96 9.49 -0.27 -10.85
CA ALA A 96 9.35 1.16 -11.09
C ALA A 96 10.01 2.01 -10.00
N ILE A 97 9.98 1.58 -8.74
CA ILE A 97 10.67 2.28 -7.63
C ILE A 97 12.17 2.35 -7.91
N GLY A 98 12.78 1.28 -8.42
CA GLY A 98 14.20 1.26 -8.78
C GLY A 98 14.57 2.26 -9.88
N ILE A 99 13.69 2.41 -10.89
CA ILE A 99 13.90 3.33 -12.01
C ILE A 99 13.71 4.79 -11.56
N VAL A 100 12.68 5.08 -10.76
CA VAL A 100 12.35 6.44 -10.30
C VAL A 100 13.45 7.02 -9.41
N VAL A 101 14.15 6.20 -8.64
CA VAL A 101 15.26 6.65 -7.79
C VAL A 101 16.56 6.85 -8.59
N ASP A 102 16.72 6.17 -9.73
CA ASP A 102 17.91 6.30 -10.57
C ASP A 102 17.90 7.56 -11.44
N ASP A 103 16.71 8.05 -11.82
CA ASP A 103 16.51 9.28 -12.62
C ASP A 103 16.39 10.57 -11.77
N ALA A 104 16.28 10.44 -10.43
CA ALA A 104 16.02 11.52 -9.48
C ALA A 104 17.27 11.95 -8.70
#